data_AF-A0A3N6EN41-F1
#
_entry.id   AF-A0A3N6EN41-F1
#
_cell.length_a   1.000
_cell.length_b   1.000
_cell.length_c   1.000
_cell.angle_alpha   90.00
_cell.angle_beta   90.00
_cell.angle_gamma   90.00
#
_symmetry.space_group_name_H-M   'P 1'
#
loop_
_entity.id
_entity.type
_entity.pdbx_description
1 polymer ?
#
loop_
_entity_poly.entity_id
_entity_poly.type
_entity_poly.pdbx_seq_one_letter_code
_entity_poly.pdbx_strand_id
1 'polypeptide(L)'
;MSVPATAMKVVSTSSTPLVDHACSNNNKDWDRCQTTRLRDSRQLGPRRPSGWVLVKAGGRGPGRGGVVHAVDCEEAPAGAPVLPLPRALYAAEHPGIRLCSLCGAAAELDPVLKGFDRGFGEQ
;
A
#
# COMPACT_ATOMS: atom_id res chain seq x y z
N MET A 1 19.06 67.11 6.00
CA MET A 1 19.71 65.78 5.98
C MET A 1 19.43 65.11 7.32
N SER A 2 19.14 63.81 7.31
CA SER A 2 18.84 62.89 8.45
C SER A 2 17.38 62.71 8.88
N VAL A 3 16.80 61.59 8.44
CA VAL A 3 15.74 60.75 9.08
C VAL A 3 16.46 59.54 9.71
N PRO A 4 15.97 58.88 10.79
CA PRO A 4 14.86 57.89 10.72
C PRO A 4 14.12 57.73 12.09
N ALA A 5 13.25 56.76 12.42
CA ALA A 5 12.70 55.55 11.80
C ALA A 5 11.34 55.21 12.47
N THR A 6 10.40 54.69 11.68
CA THR A 6 9.09 54.16 12.09
C THR A 6 9.22 52.84 12.84
N ALA A 7 8.49 52.66 13.95
CA ALA A 7 8.29 51.35 14.60
C ALA A 7 6.80 50.94 14.50
N MET A 8 6.50 49.97 13.62
CA MET A 8 5.20 49.31 13.55
C MET A 8 5.11 48.25 14.65
N LYS A 9 4.18 48.41 15.59
CA LYS A 9 3.78 47.33 16.51
C LYS A 9 2.80 46.41 15.79
N VAL A 10 3.25 45.19 15.49
CA VAL A 10 2.42 44.15 14.90
C VAL A 10 1.49 43.61 15.98
N VAL A 11 0.20 43.68 15.69
CA VAL A 11 -0.91 43.11 16.45
C VAL A 11 -0.70 41.60 16.60
N SER A 12 -0.66 41.11 17.83
CA SER A 12 -0.66 39.67 18.11
C SER A 12 -2.10 39.29 18.50
N THR A 13 -2.94 39.06 17.50
CA THR A 13 -4.27 38.47 17.68
C THR A 13 -4.13 36.97 17.82
N SER A 14 -4.29 36.47 19.05
CA SER A 14 -4.55 35.05 19.31
C SER A 14 -5.98 34.71 18.89
N SER A 15 -6.12 33.92 17.82
CA SER A 15 -7.38 33.24 17.49
C SER A 15 -7.13 31.96 16.68
N THR A 16 -7.28 30.85 17.40
CA THR A 16 -7.85 29.55 16.99
C THR A 16 -7.05 28.56 16.13
N PRO A 17 -7.36 27.25 16.30
CA PRO A 17 -6.43 26.13 16.24
C PRO A 17 -6.57 25.31 14.96
N LEU A 18 -5.46 24.82 14.41
CA LEU A 18 -5.45 23.64 13.55
C LEU A 18 -4.01 23.15 13.35
N VAL A 19 -3.34 22.78 14.44
CA VAL A 19 -2.16 21.92 14.29
C VAL A 19 -2.69 20.51 14.12
N ASP A 20 -2.91 20.13 12.86
CA ASP A 20 -2.70 18.76 12.44
C ASP A 20 -1.25 18.44 12.82
N HIS A 21 -1.05 18.00 14.07
CA HIS A 21 0.23 17.50 14.54
C HIS A 21 0.48 16.19 13.81
N ALA A 22 0.84 16.29 12.54
CA ALA A 22 1.39 15.20 11.77
C ALA A 22 2.53 14.61 12.61
N CYS A 23 2.47 13.30 12.80
CA CYS A 23 3.44 12.50 13.52
C CYS A 23 4.87 12.99 13.23
N SER A 24 5.52 13.60 14.23
CA SER A 24 6.85 14.19 14.03
C SER A 24 7.89 13.09 14.03
N ASN A 25 8.54 12.85 12.88
CA ASN A 25 9.56 11.83 12.67
C ASN A 25 10.85 11.99 13.51
N ASN A 26 10.96 13.04 14.33
CA ASN A 26 12.21 13.38 14.99
C ASN A 26 12.36 12.84 16.43
N ASN A 27 11.39 12.09 16.98
CA ASN A 27 11.56 11.53 18.33
C ASN A 27 10.98 10.14 18.60
N LYS A 28 10.57 9.39 17.57
CA LYS A 28 9.94 8.06 17.72
C LYS A 28 8.76 8.01 18.72
N ASP A 29 8.11 9.14 18.97
CA ASP A 29 6.90 9.21 19.79
C ASP A 29 5.68 8.89 18.90
N TRP A 30 5.60 7.62 18.50
CA TRP A 30 4.49 7.09 17.68
C TRP A 30 3.19 6.96 18.50
N ASP A 31 3.29 6.91 19.83
CA ASP A 31 2.15 6.84 20.76
C ASP A 31 1.35 8.14 20.82
N ARG A 32 1.95 9.28 20.45
CA ARG A 32 1.27 10.58 20.35
C ARG A 32 0.60 10.83 18.99
N CYS A 33 0.67 9.88 18.06
CA CYS A 33 -0.08 9.96 16.82
C CYS A 33 -1.58 9.80 17.12
N GLN A 34 -2.35 10.86 16.94
CA GLN A 34 -3.81 10.77 17.00
C GLN A 34 -4.30 9.86 15.87
N THR A 35 -4.77 8.66 16.21
CA THR A 35 -5.39 7.75 15.24
C THR A 35 -6.85 8.16 15.04
N THR A 36 -7.08 9.15 14.19
CA THR A 36 -8.45 9.44 13.74
C THR A 36 -8.95 8.24 12.95
N ARG A 37 -9.96 7.53 13.49
CA ARG A 37 -10.66 6.48 12.73
C ARG A 37 -11.23 7.11 11.46
N LEU A 38 -10.76 6.65 10.30
CA LEU A 38 -11.38 6.95 9.01
C LEU A 38 -12.76 6.29 9.03
N ARG A 39 -13.79 7.06 9.39
CA ARG A 39 -15.19 6.59 9.42
C ARG A 39 -15.77 6.42 8.02
N ASP A 40 -15.09 6.97 7.02
CA ASP A 40 -15.61 7.08 5.67
C ASP A 40 -14.68 6.39 4.66
N SER A 41 -15.16 5.31 4.05
CA SER A 41 -14.42 4.56 3.03
C SER A 41 -14.12 5.40 1.78
N ARG A 42 -14.80 6.53 1.58
CA ARG A 42 -14.51 7.47 0.49
C ARG A 42 -13.11 8.09 0.60
N GLN A 43 -12.53 8.16 1.81
CA GLN A 43 -11.18 8.67 2.04
C GLN A 43 -10.08 7.67 1.65
N LEU A 44 -10.42 6.39 1.45
CA LEU A 44 -9.47 5.34 1.06
C LEU A 44 -9.19 5.31 -0.46
N GLY A 45 -9.77 6.24 -1.22
CA GLY A 45 -9.68 6.27 -2.67
C GLY A 45 -10.46 5.12 -3.33
N PRO A 46 -10.43 5.03 -4.67
CA PRO A 46 -11.01 3.91 -5.39
C PRO A 46 -10.40 2.58 -4.90
N ARG A 47 -11.26 1.59 -4.68
CA ARG A 47 -10.81 0.21 -4.44
C ARG A 47 -9.97 -0.23 -5.64
N ARG A 48 -8.82 -0.82 -5.34
CA ARG A 48 -8.01 -1.52 -6.33
C ARG A 48 -8.86 -2.56 -7.08
N PRO A 49 -8.74 -2.67 -8.41
CA PRO A 49 -9.39 -3.74 -9.16
C PRO A 49 -8.88 -5.10 -8.68
N SER A 50 -9.81 -6.00 -8.37
CA SER A 50 -9.48 -7.36 -7.95
C SER A 50 -9.25 -8.25 -9.18
N GLY A 51 -8.24 -9.10 -9.12
CA GLY A 51 -7.91 -10.03 -10.20
C GLY A 51 -6.41 -10.20 -10.36
N TRP A 52 -6.02 -11.35 -10.90
CA TRP A 52 -4.63 -11.71 -11.08
C TRP A 52 -4.37 -12.23 -12.48
N VAL A 53 -3.13 -12.19 -12.89
CA VAL A 53 -2.68 -12.66 -14.20
C VAL A 53 -1.46 -13.53 -13.98
N LEU A 54 -1.44 -14.72 -14.60
CA LEU A 54 -0.27 -15.59 -14.58
C LEU A 54 0.56 -15.40 -15.84
N VAL A 55 1.82 -15.03 -15.66
CA VAL A 55 2.80 -14.86 -16.73
C VAL A 55 3.78 -16.02 -16.67
N LYS A 56 3.89 -16.81 -17.74
CA LYS A 56 4.90 -17.87 -17.82
C LYS A 56 6.29 -17.22 -18.01
N ALA A 57 7.22 -17.49 -17.10
CA ALA A 57 8.59 -17.05 -17.27
C ALA A 57 9.16 -17.76 -18.50
N GLY A 58 9.49 -16.99 -19.53
CA GLY A 58 9.70 -17.49 -20.89
C GLY A 58 10.63 -18.69 -20.97
N GLY A 59 10.10 -19.79 -21.53
CA GLY A 59 10.75 -20.72 -22.47
C GLY A 59 10.64 -22.22 -22.20
N ARG A 60 11.50 -23.02 -22.85
CA ARG A 60 11.38 -24.48 -23.00
C ARG A 60 11.87 -25.28 -21.77
N GLY A 61 10.97 -25.97 -21.05
CA GLY A 61 11.31 -26.98 -20.03
C GLY A 61 10.27 -27.16 -18.91
N PRO A 62 10.17 -28.35 -18.28
CA PRO A 62 9.14 -28.68 -17.27
C PRO A 62 9.33 -27.98 -15.91
N GLY A 63 10.46 -27.32 -15.68
CA GLY A 63 10.74 -26.51 -14.48
C GLY A 63 10.57 -25.00 -14.68
N ARG A 64 9.96 -24.54 -15.78
CA ARG A 64 9.79 -23.10 -16.01
C ARG A 64 8.68 -22.56 -15.16
N GLY A 65 9.09 -21.75 -14.20
CA GLY A 65 8.20 -21.01 -13.34
C GLY A 65 7.31 -20.01 -14.06
N GLY A 66 6.44 -19.39 -13.30
CA GLY A 66 5.60 -18.29 -13.73
C GLY A 66 5.48 -17.27 -12.61
N VAL A 67 5.08 -16.06 -12.96
CA VAL A 67 4.88 -14.99 -11.99
C VAL A 67 3.41 -14.61 -12.01
N VAL A 68 2.77 -14.64 -10.85
CA VAL A 68 1.42 -14.12 -10.67
C VAL A 68 1.52 -12.62 -10.39
N HIS A 69 0.95 -11.83 -11.28
CA HIS A 69 0.80 -10.40 -11.14
C HIS A 69 -0.64 -10.06 -10.76
N ALA A 70 -0.84 -8.89 -10.20
CA ALA A 70 -2.18 -8.33 -10.10
C ALA A 70 -2.59 -7.70 -11.44
N VAL A 71 -3.89 -7.54 -11.65
CA VAL A 71 -4.47 -7.05 -12.91
C VAL A 71 -4.03 -5.62 -13.29
N ASP A 72 -3.68 -4.81 -12.30
CA ASP A 72 -3.22 -3.42 -12.41
C ASP A 72 -1.69 -3.28 -12.42
N CYS A 73 -0.95 -4.39 -12.46
CA CYS A 73 0.51 -4.36 -12.50
C CYS A 73 1.02 -3.96 -13.89
N GLU A 74 1.90 -2.97 -13.97
CA GLU A 74 2.49 -2.50 -15.23
C GLU A 74 3.36 -3.56 -15.93
N GLU A 75 3.92 -4.51 -15.16
CA GLU A 75 4.70 -5.64 -15.69
C GLU A 75 3.83 -6.79 -16.18
N ALA A 76 2.52 -6.76 -15.89
CA ALA A 76 1.60 -7.76 -16.40
C ALA A 76 1.35 -7.52 -17.90
N PRO A 77 1.43 -8.56 -18.74
CA PRO A 77 1.14 -8.44 -20.16
C PRO A 77 -0.32 -8.03 -20.37
N ALA A 78 -0.51 -6.96 -21.15
CA ALA A 78 -1.84 -6.49 -21.53
C ALA A 78 -2.61 -7.58 -22.30
N GLY A 79 -3.88 -7.78 -21.92
CA GLY A 79 -4.77 -8.76 -22.56
C GLY A 79 -4.58 -10.20 -22.11
N ALA A 80 -3.73 -10.47 -21.12
CA ALA A 80 -3.65 -11.80 -20.54
C ALA A 80 -4.93 -12.14 -19.73
N PRO A 81 -5.31 -13.43 -19.64
CA PRO A 81 -6.53 -13.82 -18.95
C PRO A 81 -6.50 -13.45 -17.48
N VAL A 82 -7.53 -12.75 -17.02
CA VAL A 82 -7.72 -12.46 -15.59
C VAL A 82 -8.20 -13.73 -14.89
N LEU A 83 -7.43 -14.15 -13.89
CA LEU A 83 -7.72 -15.28 -13.02
C LEU A 83 -8.52 -14.81 -11.81
N PRO A 84 -9.61 -15.51 -11.43
CA PRO A 84 -10.25 -15.32 -10.14
C PRO A 84 -9.38 -15.88 -9.02
N LEU A 85 -9.65 -15.44 -7.79
CA LEU A 85 -8.86 -15.79 -6.59
C LEU A 85 -8.53 -17.29 -6.47
N PRO A 86 -9.48 -18.24 -6.59
CA PRO A 86 -9.16 -19.67 -6.44
C PRO A 86 -8.16 -20.19 -7.47
N ARG A 87 -8.21 -19.69 -8.71
CA ARG A 87 -7.27 -20.08 -9.76
C ARG A 87 -5.90 -19.44 -9.56
N ALA A 88 -5.86 -18.21 -9.05
CA ALA A 88 -4.61 -17.53 -8.72
C ALA A 88 -3.87 -18.25 -7.56
N LEU A 89 -4.61 -18.66 -6.52
CA LEU A 89 -4.08 -19.45 -5.40
C LEU A 89 -3.56 -20.80 -5.87
N TYR A 90 -4.38 -21.56 -6.61
CA TYR A 90 -3.98 -22.84 -7.18
C TYR A 90 -2.69 -22.73 -8.02
N ALA A 91 -2.57 -21.68 -8.83
CA ALA A 91 -1.33 -21.43 -9.56
C ALA A 91 -0.14 -21.16 -8.63
N ALA A 92 -0.33 -20.31 -7.61
CA ALA A 92 0.73 -19.91 -6.68
C ALA A 92 1.20 -21.03 -5.73
N GLU A 93 0.40 -22.08 -5.52
CA GLU A 93 0.80 -23.27 -4.77
C GLU A 93 1.87 -24.11 -5.49
N HIS A 94 1.99 -23.97 -6.82
CA HIS A 94 3.01 -24.71 -7.55
C HIS A 94 4.42 -24.17 -7.25
N PRO A 95 5.41 -25.02 -6.95
CA PRO A 95 6.75 -24.60 -6.49
C PRO A 95 7.58 -23.83 -7.52
N GLY A 96 7.15 -23.81 -8.78
CA GLY A 96 7.75 -22.99 -9.83
C GLY A 96 7.11 -21.59 -9.95
N ILE A 97 5.94 -21.37 -9.35
CA ILE A 97 5.21 -20.12 -9.48
C ILE A 97 5.59 -19.19 -8.33
N ARG A 98 5.85 -17.92 -8.66
CA ARG A 98 6.15 -16.87 -7.70
C ARG A 98 5.11 -15.77 -7.78
N LEU A 99 4.92 -15.06 -6.68
CA LEU A 99 4.13 -13.82 -6.69
C LEU A 99 5.04 -12.67 -7.10
N CYS A 100 4.53 -11.76 -7.93
CA CYS A 100 5.25 -10.54 -8.26
C CYS A 100 5.49 -9.73 -6.98
N SER A 101 6.75 -9.38 -6.72
CA SER A 101 7.18 -8.58 -5.56
C SER A 101 6.99 -7.07 -5.75
N LEU A 102 6.69 -6.64 -6.97
CA LEU A 102 6.58 -5.23 -7.36
C LEU A 102 5.12 -4.75 -7.40
N CYS A 103 4.15 -5.66 -7.32
CA CYS A 103 2.73 -5.33 -7.22
C CYS A 103 2.10 -5.89 -5.95
N GLY A 104 0.85 -5.49 -5.67
CA GLY A 104 0.09 -5.95 -4.50
C GLY A 104 -0.31 -7.43 -4.52
N ALA A 105 0.06 -8.22 -5.54
CA ALA A 105 -0.31 -9.63 -5.63
C ALA A 105 0.19 -10.45 -4.45
N ALA A 106 1.44 -10.23 -4.00
CA ALA A 106 1.98 -10.89 -2.83
C ALA A 106 1.21 -10.52 -1.55
N ALA A 107 0.92 -9.23 -1.36
CA ALA A 107 0.19 -8.76 -0.18
C ALA A 107 -1.23 -9.37 -0.06
N GLU A 108 -1.87 -9.68 -1.19
CA GLU A 108 -3.23 -10.24 -1.21
C GLU A 108 -3.25 -11.77 -1.10
N LEU A 109 -2.32 -12.49 -1.76
CA LEU A 109 -2.37 -13.95 -1.85
C LEU A 109 -1.53 -14.67 -0.78
N ASP A 110 -0.40 -14.07 -0.36
CA ASP A 110 0.55 -14.69 0.56
C ASP A 110 -0.06 -15.05 1.93
N PRO A 111 -0.94 -14.21 2.55
CA PRO A 111 -1.61 -14.57 3.79
C PRO A 111 -2.53 -15.79 3.66
N VAL A 112 -3.15 -15.97 2.49
CA VAL A 112 -4.04 -17.10 2.23
C VAL A 112 -3.23 -18.38 2.02
N LEU A 113 -2.12 -18.28 1.27
CA LEU A 113 -1.24 -19.42 0.98
C LEU A 113 -0.50 -19.94 2.22
N LYS A 114 -0.12 -19.05 3.13
CA LYS A 114 0.59 -19.41 4.38
C LYS A 114 -0.34 -19.87 5.49
N GLY A 115 -1.66 -19.81 5.27
CA GLY A 115 -2.65 -19.86 6.33
C GLY A 115 -2.58 -18.58 7.17
N PHE A 116 -3.73 -18.13 7.66
CA PHE A 116 -3.79 -17.01 8.62
C PHE A 116 -3.19 -17.37 9.99
N ASP A 117 -2.33 -18.38 10.09
CA ASP A 117 -1.71 -18.94 11.30
C ASP A 117 -0.89 -17.92 12.09
N ARG A 118 -0.61 -16.75 11.51
CA ARG A 118 -0.14 -15.56 12.24
C ARG A 118 -1.32 -14.65 12.53
N GLY A 119 -2.31 -15.17 13.26
CA GLY A 119 -3.33 -14.35 13.88
C GLY A 119 -2.66 -13.28 14.76
N PHE A 120 -3.33 -12.15 14.90
CA PHE A 120 -2.98 -11.08 15.85
C PHE A 120 -2.99 -11.64 17.27
N GLY A 121 -1.94 -12.39 17.64
CA GLY A 121 -1.78 -12.99 18.96
C GLY A 121 -1.59 -11.87 19.97
N GLU A 122 -2.71 -11.51 20.60
CA GLU A 122 -2.91 -11.21 22.02
C GLU A 122 -1.62 -10.87 22.80
N GLN A 123 -1.46 -9.58 23.10
CA GLN A 123 -0.65 -9.09 24.21
C GLN A 123 -1.49 -9.08 25.49
#